data_AF-A0ABC8CKR7-F1
#
_entry.id   AF-A0ABC8CKR7-F1
#
_cell.length_a   1.000
_cell.length_b   1.000
_cell.length_c   1.000
_cell.angle_alpha   90.00
_cell.angle_beta   90.00
_cell.angle_gamma   90.00
#
_symmetry.space_group_name_H-M   'P 1'
#
loop_
_entity.id
_entity.type
_entity.pdbx_description
1 polymer ?
#
loop_
_entity_poly.entity_id
_entity_poly.type
_entity_poly.pdbx_seq_one_letter_code
_entity_poly.pdbx_strand_id
1 'polypeptide(L)'
;MFFALDTFFVADESDLGLAYKTYSQVVGKAAHLPGIEVLFVCSEPVEIDSEEMREDLIAQFRIERPNEEFEKLRLYLCTVIVSAEQAFPAKVDRPLASFFLMDDEYAKADVFPSSVGIREFVSSSSFANE
;
A
#
# COMPACT_ATOMS: atom_id res chain seq x y z
N MET A 1 -4.23 16.00 -8.33
CA MET A 1 -5.27 15.42 -7.45
C MET A 1 -4.56 14.85 -6.24
N PHE A 2 -5.17 14.91 -5.06
CA PHE A 2 -4.60 14.30 -3.86
C PHE A 2 -5.27 12.97 -3.57
N PHE A 3 -4.48 11.97 -3.21
CA PHE A 3 -4.94 10.63 -2.90
C PHE A 3 -4.38 10.18 -1.57
N ALA A 4 -5.20 9.55 -0.74
CA ALA A 4 -4.71 8.68 0.33
C ALA A 4 -4.63 7.26 -0.23
N LEU A 5 -3.47 6.62 -0.08
CA LEU A 5 -3.29 5.21 -0.36
C LEU A 5 -3.08 4.47 0.94
N ASP A 6 -3.94 3.49 1.17
CA ASP A 6 -3.98 2.67 2.37
C ASP A 6 -3.43 1.28 1.99
N THR A 7 -2.19 1.00 2.39
CA THR A 7 -1.52 -0.28 2.16
C THR A 7 -1.79 -1.21 3.34
N PHE A 8 -2.58 -2.23 3.07
CA PHE A 8 -2.88 -3.33 3.98
C PHE A 8 -1.89 -4.45 3.74
N PHE A 9 -1.29 -5.02 4.78
CA PHE A 9 -0.38 -6.15 4.65
C PHE A 9 -0.46 -7.05 5.88
N VAL A 10 -0.05 -8.31 5.71
CA VAL A 10 0.07 -9.25 6.83
C VAL A 10 1.52 -9.51 7.18
N ALA A 11 1.83 -9.53 8.48
CA ALA A 11 3.16 -9.81 9.01
C ALA A 11 3.06 -10.44 10.40
N ASP A 12 4.11 -11.16 10.82
CA ASP A 12 4.33 -11.47 12.24
C ASP A 12 4.81 -10.19 12.94
N GLU A 13 4.40 -9.99 14.20
CA GLU A 13 4.82 -8.84 15.02
C GLU A 13 6.35 -8.73 15.11
N SER A 14 7.05 -9.85 15.16
CA SER A 14 8.52 -9.90 15.18
C SER A 14 9.18 -9.38 13.91
N ASP A 15 8.46 -9.40 12.79
CA ASP A 15 8.92 -8.92 11.47
C ASP A 15 8.37 -7.53 11.11
N LEU A 16 7.56 -6.90 11.98
CA LEU A 16 6.88 -5.64 11.68
C LEU A 16 7.85 -4.51 11.29
N GLY A 17 9.02 -4.45 11.92
CA GLY A 17 10.06 -3.48 11.57
C GLY A 17 10.62 -3.68 10.17
N LEU A 18 10.73 -4.95 9.72
CA LEU A 18 11.14 -5.27 8.36
C LEU A 18 10.03 -4.94 7.36
N ALA A 19 8.77 -5.27 7.69
CA ALA A 19 7.61 -4.95 6.86
C ALA A 19 7.48 -3.43 6.63
N TYR A 20 7.61 -2.63 7.69
CA TYR A 20 7.58 -1.18 7.57
C TYR A 20 8.75 -0.61 6.75
N LYS A 21 9.94 -1.22 6.87
CA LYS A 21 11.09 -0.85 6.02
C LYS A 21 10.81 -1.14 4.54
N THR A 22 10.20 -2.28 4.21
CA THR A 22 9.79 -2.61 2.85
C THR A 22 8.77 -1.60 2.31
N TYR A 23 7.73 -1.30 3.09
CA TYR A 23 6.74 -0.28 2.76
C TYR A 23 7.39 1.08 2.48
N SER A 24 8.29 1.53 3.37
CA SER A 24 8.99 2.81 3.23
C SER A 24 9.84 2.87 1.96
N GLN A 25 10.48 1.76 1.59
CA GLN A 25 11.25 1.66 0.35
C GLN A 25 10.35 1.75 -0.89
N VAL A 26 9.19 1.11 -0.87
CA VAL A 26 8.19 1.17 -1.95
C VAL A 26 7.69 2.60 -2.13
N VAL A 27 7.27 3.26 -1.05
CA VAL A 27 6.85 4.68 -1.08
C VAL A 27 7.98 5.56 -1.61
N GLY A 28 9.22 5.30 -1.15
CA GLY A 28 10.41 5.99 -1.65
C GLY A 28 10.60 5.81 -3.16
N LYS A 29 10.46 4.59 -3.70
CA LYS A 29 10.55 4.33 -5.15
C LYS A 29 9.45 5.08 -5.90
N ALA A 30 8.21 5.05 -5.40
CA ALA A 30 7.08 5.74 -6.01
C ALA A 30 7.28 7.27 -6.05
N ALA A 31 7.89 7.86 -5.03
CA ALA A 31 8.21 9.29 -4.96
C ALA A 31 9.21 9.76 -6.05
N HIS A 32 9.98 8.85 -6.64
CA HIS A 32 10.90 9.18 -7.74
C HIS A 32 10.24 9.09 -9.13
N LEU A 33 9.00 8.61 -9.20
CA LEU A 33 8.27 8.53 -10.47
C LEU A 33 7.77 9.94 -10.85
N PRO A 34 8.00 10.39 -12.09
CA PRO A 34 7.45 11.66 -12.56
C PRO A 34 5.94 11.69 -12.38
N GLY A 35 5.40 12.78 -11.84
CA GLY A 35 3.96 12.98 -11.65
C GLY A 35 3.37 12.39 -10.37
N ILE A 36 4.21 11.81 -9.49
CA ILE A 36 3.84 11.45 -8.11
C ILE A 36 4.67 12.29 -7.15
N GLU A 37 4.00 13.01 -6.25
CA GLU A 37 4.63 13.75 -5.15
C GLU A 37 4.09 13.20 -3.82
N VAL A 38 4.98 12.71 -2.96
CA VAL A 38 4.61 12.21 -1.63
C VAL A 38 4.55 13.37 -0.64
N LEU A 39 3.39 13.57 -0.03
CA LEU A 39 3.13 14.68 0.90
C LEU A 39 3.18 14.24 2.35
N PHE A 40 2.81 12.98 2.61
CA PHE A 40 2.79 12.40 3.93
C PHE A 40 3.02 10.89 3.83
N VAL A 41 3.77 10.35 4.79
CA VAL A 41 3.94 8.92 5.01
C VAL A 41 3.67 8.67 6.49
N CYS A 42 2.88 7.64 6.83
CA CYS A 42 2.71 7.24 8.22
C CYS A 42 4.07 6.88 8.83
N SER A 43 4.25 7.12 10.13
CA SER A 43 5.52 6.89 10.84
C SER A 43 5.70 5.44 11.29
N GLU A 44 4.61 4.72 11.46
CA GLU A 44 4.57 3.33 11.90
C GLU A 44 3.30 2.65 11.37
N PRO A 45 3.31 1.32 11.20
CA PRO A 45 2.10 0.57 10.86
C PRO A 45 1.11 0.54 12.03
N VAL A 46 -0.18 0.52 11.69
CA VAL A 46 -1.27 0.37 12.67
C VAL A 46 -1.87 -1.02 12.51
N GLU A 47 -1.95 -1.78 13.60
CA GLU A 47 -2.69 -3.05 13.60
C GLU A 47 -4.20 -2.79 13.48
N ILE A 48 -4.87 -3.57 12.64
CA ILE A 48 -6.29 -3.41 12.35
C ILE A 48 -7.03 -4.73 12.47
N ASP A 49 -8.18 -4.69 13.12
CA ASP A 49 -9.02 -5.85 13.37
C ASP A 49 -10.01 -6.07 12.20
N SER A 50 -9.55 -6.77 11.17
CA SER A 50 -10.38 -7.24 10.06
C SER A 50 -10.00 -8.66 9.70
N GLU A 51 -10.75 -9.62 10.24
CA GLU A 51 -10.52 -11.05 10.02
C GLU A 51 -10.66 -11.43 8.53
N GLU A 52 -11.70 -10.94 7.85
CA GLU A 52 -11.96 -11.20 6.43
C GLU A 52 -10.77 -10.77 5.56
N MET A 53 -10.30 -9.53 5.70
CA MET A 53 -9.19 -9.02 4.90
C MET A 53 -7.87 -9.71 5.22
N ARG A 54 -7.66 -10.06 6.51
CA ARG A 54 -6.51 -10.85 6.94
C ARG A 54 -6.51 -12.22 6.26
N GLU A 55 -7.65 -12.91 6.26
CA GLU A 55 -7.79 -14.22 5.64
C GLU A 55 -7.60 -14.18 4.13
N ASP A 56 -8.11 -13.15 3.45
CA ASP A 56 -7.92 -12.96 2.01
C ASP A 56 -6.44 -12.79 1.64
N LEU A 57 -5.70 -11.95 2.37
CA LEU A 57 -4.27 -11.75 2.15
C LEU A 57 -3.46 -13.01 2.49
N ILE A 58 -3.82 -13.72 3.57
CA ILE A 58 -3.21 -15.02 3.91
C ILE A 58 -3.49 -16.06 2.82
N ALA A 59 -4.69 -16.07 2.23
CA ALA A 59 -5.04 -17.02 1.18
C ALA A 59 -4.17 -16.81 -0.08
N GLN A 60 -3.88 -15.56 -0.44
CA GLN A 60 -2.90 -15.25 -1.49
C GLN A 60 -1.50 -15.75 -1.10
N PHE A 61 -1.08 -15.50 0.14
CA PHE A 61 0.23 -15.90 0.65
C PHE A 61 0.44 -17.42 0.70
N ARG A 62 -0.61 -18.18 1.01
CA ARG A 62 -0.61 -19.65 1.06
C ARG A 62 -0.25 -20.29 -0.28
N ILE A 63 -0.59 -19.65 -1.39
CA ILE A 63 -0.25 -20.14 -2.73
C ILE A 63 1.27 -20.07 -2.95
N GLU A 64 1.91 -19.01 -2.43
CA GLU A 64 3.34 -18.74 -2.65
C GLU A 64 4.24 -19.41 -1.60
N ARG A 65 3.74 -19.59 -0.37
CA ARG A 65 4.52 -20.09 0.77
C ARG A 65 3.75 -21.12 1.62
N PRO A 66 3.50 -22.34 1.12
CA PRO A 66 2.64 -23.31 1.79
C PRO A 66 3.12 -23.78 3.18
N ASN A 67 4.37 -23.49 3.57
CA ASN A 67 4.98 -23.93 4.83
C ASN A 67 5.06 -22.82 5.91
N GLU A 68 4.48 -21.64 5.67
CA GLU A 68 4.52 -20.51 6.60
C GLU A 68 3.56 -20.71 7.79
N GLU A 69 3.90 -20.17 8.96
CA GLU A 69 3.04 -20.22 10.16
C GLU A 69 1.99 -19.09 10.14
N PHE A 70 0.95 -19.27 9.32
CA PHE A 70 -0.06 -18.22 9.05
C PHE A 70 -0.85 -17.75 10.28
N GLU A 71 -0.94 -18.55 11.34
CA GLU A 71 -1.72 -18.21 12.56
C GLU A 71 -1.14 -17.03 13.34
N LYS A 72 0.17 -16.78 13.17
CA LYS A 72 0.87 -15.67 13.81
C LYS A 72 0.75 -14.36 13.05
N LEU A 73 0.32 -14.41 11.79
CA LEU A 73 0.20 -13.23 10.96
C LEU A 73 -0.95 -12.34 11.47
N ARG A 74 -0.67 -11.05 11.56
CA ARG A 74 -1.61 -9.99 11.92
C ARG A 74 -1.73 -9.02 10.75
N LEU A 75 -2.87 -8.33 10.69
CA LEU A 75 -3.16 -7.37 9.63
C LEU A 75 -2.72 -5.98 10.08
N TYR A 76 -1.94 -5.31 9.24
CA TYR A 76 -1.43 -3.97 9.48
C TYR A 76 -1.80 -3.03 8.33
N LEU A 77 -1.87 -1.75 8.65
CA LEU A 77 -2.17 -0.66 7.73
C LEU A 77 -1.07 0.41 7.80
N CYS A 78 -0.62 0.84 6.62
CA CYS A 78 0.17 2.04 6.44
C CYS A 78 -0.53 2.99 5.45
N THR A 79 -0.60 4.28 5.76
CA THR A 79 -1.21 5.29 4.89
C THR A 79 -0.17 6.26 4.36
N VAL A 80 -0.19 6.50 3.05
CA VAL A 80 0.57 7.56 2.37
C VAL A 80 -0.41 8.55 1.71
N ILE A 81 -0.12 9.84 1.78
CA ILE A 81 -0.84 10.87 1.01
C ILE A 81 0.08 11.35 -0.11
N VAL A 82 -0.44 11.32 -1.33
CA VAL A 82 0.28 11.76 -2.52
C VAL A 82 -0.52 12.78 -3.31
N SER A 83 0.18 13.67 -3.99
CA SER A 83 -0.34 14.39 -5.15
C SER A 83 0.02 13.59 -6.40
N ALA A 84 -0.96 13.33 -7.26
CA ALA A 84 -0.71 12.78 -8.59
C ALA A 84 -1.37 13.64 -9.68
N GLU A 85 -0.70 13.78 -10.82
CA GLU A 85 -1.22 14.53 -11.97
C GLU A 85 -2.47 13.85 -12.56
N GLN A 86 -3.44 14.64 -13.02
CA GLN A 86 -4.71 14.16 -13.62
C GLN A 86 -4.50 13.21 -14.82
N ALA A 87 -3.33 13.27 -15.47
CA ALA A 87 -2.96 12.48 -16.64
C ALA A 87 -2.16 11.20 -16.31
N PHE A 88 -2.04 10.82 -15.03
CA PHE A 88 -1.73 9.45 -14.65
C PHE A 88 -2.96 8.58 -14.98
N PRO A 89 -3.03 7.84 -16.12
CA PRO A 89 -1.95 7.43 -17.03
C PRO A 89 -2.28 7.51 -18.54
N ALA A 90 -1.56 8.33 -19.32
CA ALA A 90 -1.44 8.13 -20.78
C ALA A 90 -0.09 7.53 -21.21
N LYS A 91 0.87 7.42 -20.29
CA LYS A 91 2.24 6.91 -20.57
C LYS A 91 2.69 5.74 -19.69
N VAL A 92 1.91 5.37 -18.67
CA VAL A 92 2.27 4.34 -17.70
C VAL A 92 1.08 3.39 -17.57
N ASP A 93 1.12 2.22 -18.22
CA ASP A 93 0.01 1.22 -18.26
C ASP A 93 -0.23 0.51 -16.90
N ARG A 94 -0.12 1.22 -15.77
CA ARG A 94 -0.31 0.68 -14.42
C ARG A 94 -1.12 1.64 -13.53
N PRO A 95 -2.14 1.16 -12.80
CA PRO A 95 -2.91 1.97 -11.85
C PRO A 95 -2.01 2.55 -10.73
N LEU A 96 -2.34 3.75 -10.20
CA LEU A 96 -1.55 4.40 -9.15
C LEU A 96 -1.27 3.48 -7.95
N ALA A 97 -2.29 2.72 -7.49
CA ALA A 97 -2.18 1.80 -6.38
C ALA A 97 -1.08 0.73 -6.56
N SER A 98 -0.80 0.31 -7.80
CA SER A 98 0.20 -0.73 -8.08
C SER A 98 1.64 -0.30 -7.78
N PHE A 99 1.93 1.01 -7.71
CA PHE A 99 3.25 1.50 -7.31
C PHE A 99 3.49 1.42 -5.79
N PHE A 100 2.45 1.12 -5.02
CA PHE A 100 2.47 1.09 -3.56
C PHE A 100 2.23 -0.30 -2.97
N LEU A 101 2.15 -1.32 -3.83
CA LEU A 101 2.18 -2.73 -3.39
C LEU A 101 3.57 -3.06 -2.85
N MET A 102 3.61 -3.88 -1.80
CA MET A 102 4.84 -4.34 -1.14
C MET A 102 5.54 -5.48 -1.89
N ASP A 103 5.01 -5.82 -3.07
CA ASP A 103 5.50 -6.90 -3.91
C ASP A 103 6.83 -6.52 -4.56
N ASP A 104 7.76 -7.47 -4.65
CA ASP A 104 9.03 -7.25 -5.37
C ASP A 104 8.98 -7.98 -6.71
N GLU A 105 8.99 -7.21 -7.80
CA GLU A 105 8.86 -7.69 -9.19
C GLU A 105 9.93 -8.74 -9.57
N TYR A 106 10.99 -8.88 -8.77
CA TYR A 106 12.06 -9.87 -8.97
C TYR A 106 12.13 -10.96 -7.88
N ALA A 107 11.28 -10.91 -6.85
CA ALA A 107 11.21 -11.95 -5.85
C ALA A 107 10.42 -13.15 -6.35
N LYS A 108 10.83 -14.35 -5.94
CA LYS A 108 10.11 -15.60 -6.25
C LYS A 108 8.85 -15.81 -5.41
N ALA A 109 8.74 -15.06 -4.31
CA ALA A 109 7.60 -15.05 -3.41
C ALA A 109 7.63 -13.72 -2.68
N ASP A 110 6.49 -13.07 -2.53
CA ASP A 110 6.42 -11.84 -1.78
C ASP A 110 6.81 -12.09 -0.33
N VAL A 111 7.42 -11.09 0.31
CA VAL A 111 7.85 -11.19 1.71
C VAL A 111 6.69 -10.80 2.63
N PHE A 112 5.91 -9.81 2.22
CA PHE A 112 4.72 -9.34 2.92
C PHE A 112 3.63 -9.08 1.88
N PRO A 113 2.64 -9.97 1.75
CA PRO A 113 1.59 -9.84 0.76
C PRO A 113 0.73 -8.63 1.14
N SER A 114 0.32 -7.86 0.14
CA SER A 114 -0.29 -6.57 0.38
C SER A 114 -1.43 -6.24 -0.57
N SER A 115 -2.30 -5.33 -0.14
CA SER A 115 -3.35 -4.74 -0.95
C SER A 115 -3.36 -3.24 -0.72
N VAL A 116 -3.64 -2.46 -1.77
CA VAL A 116 -3.65 -1.00 -1.69
C VAL A 116 -5.02 -0.47 -2.06
N GLY A 117 -5.68 0.15 -1.09
CA GLY A 117 -6.88 0.97 -1.30
C GLY A 117 -6.51 2.38 -1.73
N ILE A 118 -7.31 2.99 -2.60
CA ILE A 118 -7.15 4.39 -3.03
C ILE A 118 -8.38 5.21 -2.66
N ARG A 119 -8.16 6.37 -2.02
CA ARG A 119 -9.21 7.35 -1.71
C ARG A 119 -8.81 8.70 -2.30
N GLU A 120 -9.60 9.20 -3.25
CA GLU A 120 -9.41 10.53 -3.83
C GLU A 120 -9.98 11.61 -2.88
N PHE A 121 -9.16 12.63 -2.59
CA PHE A 121 -9.65 13.84 -1.94
C PHE A 121 -10.23 14.76 -3.02
N VAL A 122 -11.56 14.84 -3.10
CA VAL A 122 -12.23 15.79 -4.00
C VAL A 122 -11.88 17.21 -3.55
N SER A 123 -11.25 18.01 -4.43
CA SER A 123 -11.16 19.44 -4.18
C SER A 123 -12.56 20.02 -4.23
N SER A 124 -13.06 20.55 -3.12
CA SER A 124 -14.33 21.27 -3.06
C SER A 124 -14.23 22.59 -3.83
N SER A 125 -14.36 22.54 -5.15
CA SER A 125 -14.65 23.70 -5.99
C SER A 125 -16.15 23.86 -6.16
N SER A 126 -16.86 24.16 -5.07
CA SER A 126 -18.25 24.67 -5.10
C SER A 126 -18.67 25.34 -3.78
N PHE A 127 -17.89 26.31 -3.33
CA PHE A 127 -18.43 27.45 -2.58
C PHE A 127 -17.86 28.73 -3.19
N ALA A 128 -18.30 29.02 -4.41
CA ALA A 128 -18.19 30.35 -4.99
C ALA A 128 -19.57 30.70 -5.56
N ASN A 129 -20.31 31.49 -4.77
CA ASN A 129 -21.37 32.44 -5.12
C ASN A 129 -22.29 32.11 -6.31
N GLU A 130 -23.57 31.88 -6.02
CA GLU A 130 -24.65 32.82 -6.35
C GLU A 130 -25.87 32.59 -5.44
#